data_AF-A0A6A6Q2G3-F1
#
_entry.id   AF-A0A6A6Q2G3-F1
#
_cell.length_a   1.000
_cell.length_b   1.000
_cell.length_c   1.000
_cell.angle_alpha   90.00
_cell.angle_beta   90.00
_cell.angle_gamma   90.00
#
_symmetry.space_group_name_H-M   'P 1'
#
loop_
_entity.id
_entity.type
_entity.pdbx_description
1 polymer ?
#
loop_
_entity_poly.entity_id
_entity_poly.type
_entity_poly.pdbx_seq_one_letter_code
_entity_poly.pdbx_strand_id
1 'polypeptide(L)'
;MDFASLMKSQIAASGPKSATDGGKKYLKRSEVEAQRHADYLREQEELEKARVERLEKKRKRDEEEAEKNFAREEKKRRLAEESRKRAEEEAEAEESARRKRLGLPPLEKKEDGDDLKEGEQDIEEDVLLQHLQDLGEPRRLFGETHIQRLHRYRKLTDTSVAKVVKMTNGPIPTSLELVREADMKVPTSVPKDEEGITLLQRQIASYFDLLLSEWQLALARRAPEVKESFSGKKALQNHMTAISNLTPLFRKLESNTLPRTLLAPILEITHLAQSKRYVDANDAYLRLSIGKAAWPIGVTMVGIHERSAREKLHETEKGKSDEKAHILADEVTRKMLQGIKRCLSFAQTRWPPDDLGQLMG
;
A
#
# COMPACT_ATOMS: atom_id res chain seq x y z
N MET A 1 -55.93 -6.45 -2.46
CA MET A 1 -55.76 -6.87 -1.06
C MET A 1 -56.76 -6.08 -0.24
N ASP A 2 -57.72 -6.77 0.37
CA ASP A 2 -58.94 -6.18 0.91
C ASP A 2 -58.69 -5.63 2.33
N PHE A 3 -58.70 -4.31 2.47
CA PHE A 3 -58.37 -3.58 3.71
C PHE A 3 -59.32 -3.95 4.85
N ALA A 4 -60.55 -4.36 4.52
CA ALA A 4 -61.55 -4.82 5.48
C ALA A 4 -61.14 -6.14 6.16
N SER A 5 -60.44 -7.02 5.45
CA SER A 5 -59.93 -8.29 5.99
C SER A 5 -58.80 -8.06 7.00
N LEU A 6 -57.94 -7.07 6.71
CA LEU A 6 -56.81 -6.68 7.57
C LEU A 6 -57.25 -5.94 8.85
N MET A 7 -58.29 -5.12 8.77
CA MET A 7 -58.88 -4.49 9.96
C MET A 7 -59.63 -5.51 10.83
N LYS A 8 -60.31 -6.48 10.23
CA LYS A 8 -61.02 -7.53 10.97
C LYS A 8 -60.06 -8.47 11.71
N SER A 9 -58.88 -8.74 11.15
CA SER A 9 -57.84 -9.52 11.82
C SER A 9 -57.19 -8.77 12.99
N GLN A 10 -57.03 -7.44 12.88
CA GLN A 10 -56.52 -6.60 13.99
C GLN A 10 -57.55 -6.41 15.12
N ILE A 11 -58.84 -6.33 14.82
CA ILE A 11 -59.90 -6.24 15.83
C ILE A 11 -60.07 -7.59 16.56
N ALA A 12 -59.92 -8.72 15.86
CA ALA A 12 -59.93 -10.06 16.49
C ALA A 12 -58.71 -10.28 17.42
N ALA A 13 -57.57 -9.64 17.14
CA ALA A 13 -56.38 -9.71 17.97
C ALA A 13 -56.44 -8.83 19.23
N SER A 14 -57.37 -7.86 19.30
CA SER A 14 -57.46 -6.87 20.38
C SER A 14 -58.71 -6.99 21.27
N GLY A 15 -59.55 -8.03 21.06
CA GLY A 15 -60.63 -8.36 21.98
C GLY A 15 -60.12 -8.86 23.34
N PRO A 16 -60.79 -8.54 24.46
CA PRO A 16 -60.39 -9.04 25.77
C PRO A 16 -60.48 -10.56 25.75
N LYS A 17 -59.34 -11.24 25.92
CA LYS A 17 -59.31 -12.69 26.16
C LYS A 17 -60.12 -12.94 27.42
N SER A 18 -61.34 -13.47 27.26
CA SER A 18 -62.06 -14.10 28.36
C SER A 18 -61.18 -15.24 28.85
N ALA A 19 -60.47 -14.99 29.94
CA ALA A 19 -59.76 -16.02 30.68
C ALA A 19 -60.81 -17.02 31.16
N THR A 20 -60.90 -18.16 30.48
CA THR A 20 -61.42 -19.37 31.08
C THR A 20 -60.48 -19.73 32.23
N ASP A 21 -60.84 -19.22 33.40
CA ASP A 21 -60.15 -19.41 34.67
C ASP A 21 -60.23 -20.87 35.10
N GLY A 22 -59.31 -21.68 34.57
CA GLY A 22 -58.92 -22.98 35.11
C GLY A 22 -57.58 -22.91 35.85
N GLY A 23 -57.11 -21.70 36.17
CA GLY A 23 -55.84 -21.47 36.85
C GLY A 23 -56.05 -21.47 38.36
N LYS A 24 -55.24 -22.24 39.09
CA LYS A 24 -55.25 -22.19 40.56
C LYS A 24 -55.01 -20.75 41.02
N LYS A 25 -56.03 -20.12 41.61
CA LYS A 25 -56.03 -18.74 42.14
C LYS A 25 -54.90 -18.44 43.15
N TYR A 26 -54.26 -19.48 43.68
CA TYR A 26 -53.11 -19.38 44.57
C TYR A 26 -51.98 -20.28 44.04
N LEU A 27 -50.91 -19.65 43.55
CA LEU A 27 -49.67 -20.32 43.13
C LEU A 27 -48.66 -20.24 44.28
N LYS A 28 -47.95 -21.33 44.56
CA LYS A 28 -46.88 -21.31 45.56
C LYS A 28 -45.72 -20.46 45.03
N ARG A 29 -45.04 -19.71 45.92
CA ARG A 29 -43.91 -18.84 45.56
C ARG A 29 -42.81 -19.57 44.77
N SER A 30 -42.59 -20.85 45.08
CA SER A 30 -41.67 -21.75 44.35
C SER A 30 -42.06 -21.97 42.89
N GLU A 31 -43.36 -22.05 42.59
CA GLU A 31 -43.86 -22.26 41.23
C GLU A 31 -43.73 -20.99 40.38
N VAL A 32 -43.92 -19.81 41.00
CA VAL A 32 -43.76 -18.50 40.35
C VAL A 32 -42.29 -18.18 40.06
N GLU A 33 -41.37 -18.56 40.95
CA GLU A 33 -39.93 -18.40 40.73
C GLU A 33 -39.40 -19.41 39.70
N ALA A 34 -39.90 -20.65 39.71
CA ALA A 34 -39.59 -21.64 38.68
C ALA A 34 -40.07 -21.21 37.28
N GLN A 35 -41.26 -20.63 37.18
CA GLN A 35 -41.77 -20.07 35.92
C GLN A 35 -40.90 -18.91 35.42
N ARG A 36 -40.53 -17.96 36.30
CA ARG A 36 -39.63 -16.86 35.95
C ARG A 36 -38.26 -17.35 35.46
N HIS A 37 -37.70 -18.36 36.10
CA HIS A 37 -36.43 -18.95 35.68
C HIS A 37 -36.55 -19.67 34.33
N ALA A 38 -37.64 -20.40 34.10
CA ALA A 38 -37.90 -21.07 32.83
C ALA A 38 -38.11 -20.09 31.67
N ASP A 39 -38.80 -18.97 31.92
CA ASP A 39 -39.00 -17.93 30.91
C ASP A 39 -37.70 -17.18 30.60
N TYR A 40 -36.86 -16.89 31.61
CA TYR A 40 -35.54 -16.30 31.41
C TYR A 40 -34.60 -17.20 30.58
N LEU A 41 -34.59 -18.50 30.85
CA LEU A 41 -33.81 -19.46 30.07
C LEU A 41 -34.30 -19.55 28.62
N ARG A 42 -35.63 -19.55 28.42
CA ARG A 42 -36.21 -19.57 27.07
C ARG A 42 -35.84 -18.31 26.29
N GLU A 43 -35.89 -17.14 26.92
CA GLU A 43 -35.50 -15.86 26.30
C GLU A 43 -34.00 -15.84 25.96
N GLN A 44 -33.14 -16.37 26.84
CA GLN A 44 -31.72 -16.54 26.54
C GLN A 44 -31.47 -17.48 25.35
N GLU A 45 -32.12 -18.64 25.32
CA GLU A 45 -31.99 -19.58 24.19
C GLU A 45 -32.48 -18.98 22.87
N GLU A 46 -33.56 -18.20 22.89
CA GLU A 46 -34.07 -17.50 21.71
C GLU A 46 -33.10 -16.42 21.21
N LEU A 47 -32.48 -15.67 22.12
CA LEU A 47 -31.45 -14.68 21.80
C LEU A 47 -30.19 -15.34 21.21
N GLU A 48 -29.75 -16.47 21.76
CA GLU A 48 -28.61 -17.22 21.22
C GLU A 48 -28.91 -17.80 19.84
N LYS A 49 -30.07 -18.42 19.65
CA LYS A 49 -30.52 -18.92 18.34
C LYS A 49 -30.59 -17.79 17.31
N ALA A 50 -31.16 -16.64 17.67
CA ALA A 50 -31.23 -15.49 16.78
C ALA A 50 -29.83 -14.93 16.42
N ARG A 51 -28.88 -14.98 17.36
CA ARG A 51 -27.48 -14.58 17.11
C ARG A 51 -26.78 -15.55 16.16
N VAL A 52 -26.94 -16.85 16.36
CA VAL A 52 -26.37 -17.89 15.50
C VAL A 52 -26.95 -17.79 14.09
N GLU A 53 -28.27 -17.66 13.97
CA GLU A 53 -28.94 -17.54 12.66
C GLU A 53 -28.49 -16.28 11.89
N ARG A 54 -28.27 -15.16 12.58
CA ARG A 54 -27.70 -13.94 11.97
C ARG A 54 -26.27 -14.16 11.47
N LEU A 55 -25.44 -14.87 12.23
CA LEU A 55 -24.06 -15.18 11.84
C LEU A 55 -24.03 -16.13 10.63
N GLU A 56 -24.90 -17.14 10.60
CA GLU A 56 -25.01 -18.08 9.48
C GLU A 56 -25.52 -17.37 8.21
N LYS A 57 -26.54 -16.51 8.32
CA LYS A 57 -27.02 -15.70 7.19
C LYS A 57 -25.94 -14.77 6.66
N LYS A 58 -25.12 -14.18 7.55
CA LYS A 58 -23.99 -13.33 7.14
C LYS A 58 -22.93 -14.17 6.40
N ARG A 59 -22.52 -15.31 6.97
CA ARG A 59 -21.51 -16.18 6.35
C ARG A 59 -21.95 -16.66 4.96
N LYS A 60 -23.21 -17.08 4.84
CA LYS A 60 -23.79 -17.49 3.56
C LYS A 60 -23.81 -16.36 2.52
N ARG A 61 -24.13 -15.13 2.94
CA ARG A 61 -24.11 -13.95 2.05
C ARG A 61 -22.68 -13.63 1.58
N ASP A 62 -21.71 -13.69 2.48
CA ASP A 62 -20.30 -13.41 2.17
C ASP A 62 -19.73 -14.50 1.22
N GLU A 63 -20.09 -15.77 1.43
CA GLU A 63 -19.76 -16.89 0.52
C GLU A 63 -20.38 -16.71 -0.88
N GLU A 64 -21.67 -16.38 -0.98
CA GLU A 64 -22.35 -16.12 -2.26
C GLU A 64 -21.77 -14.90 -3.01
N GLU A 65 -21.32 -13.87 -2.28
CA GLU A 65 -20.67 -12.69 -2.87
C GLU A 65 -19.25 -13.00 -3.38
N ALA A 66 -18.49 -13.79 -2.63
CA ALA A 66 -17.18 -14.28 -3.03
C ALA A 66 -17.26 -15.14 -4.32
N GLU A 67 -18.23 -16.06 -4.40
CA GLU A 67 -18.45 -16.88 -5.61
C GLU A 67 -18.81 -16.02 -6.82
N LYS A 68 -19.68 -15.01 -6.66
CA LYS A 68 -20.03 -14.07 -7.74
C LYS A 68 -18.82 -13.26 -8.21
N ASN A 69 -17.95 -12.84 -7.28
CA ASN A 69 -16.73 -12.10 -7.63
C ASN A 69 -15.73 -12.99 -8.37
N PHE A 70 -15.52 -14.23 -7.90
CA PHE A 70 -14.66 -15.20 -8.58
C PHE A 70 -15.14 -15.48 -10.02
N ALA A 71 -16.45 -15.71 -10.20
CA ALA A 71 -17.02 -15.93 -11.54
C ALA A 71 -16.89 -14.71 -12.47
N ARG A 72 -16.98 -13.48 -11.93
CA ARG A 72 -16.76 -12.24 -12.70
C ARG A 72 -15.31 -12.09 -13.12
N GLU A 73 -14.37 -12.37 -12.22
CA GLU A 73 -12.93 -12.30 -12.50
C GLU A 73 -12.51 -13.35 -13.54
N GLU A 74 -13.01 -14.58 -13.43
CA GLU A 74 -12.74 -15.64 -14.40
C GLU A 74 -13.28 -15.29 -15.79
N LYS A 75 -14.52 -14.77 -15.86
CA LYS A 75 -15.11 -14.29 -17.13
C LYS A 75 -14.30 -13.13 -17.72
N LYS A 76 -13.83 -12.20 -16.88
CA LYS A 76 -12.98 -11.08 -17.31
C LYS A 76 -11.62 -11.56 -17.81
N ARG A 77 -11.00 -12.53 -17.13
CA ARG A 77 -9.73 -13.14 -17.55
C ARG A 77 -9.88 -13.83 -18.90
N ARG A 78 -10.93 -14.63 -19.09
CA ARG A 78 -11.21 -15.29 -20.37
C ARG A 78 -11.42 -14.30 -21.52
N LEU A 79 -12.19 -13.23 -21.28
CA LEU A 79 -12.39 -12.17 -22.28
C LEU A 79 -11.09 -11.40 -22.58
N ALA A 80 -10.26 -11.16 -21.57
CA ALA A 80 -8.96 -10.50 -21.75
C ALA A 80 -8.01 -11.37 -22.57
N GLU A 81 -7.93 -12.68 -22.29
CA GLU A 81 -7.14 -13.64 -23.08
C GLU A 81 -7.64 -13.73 -24.53
N GLU A 82 -8.96 -13.79 -24.75
CA GLU A 82 -9.54 -13.80 -26.09
C GLU A 82 -9.27 -12.49 -26.84
N SER A 83 -9.37 -11.34 -26.16
CA SER A 83 -9.04 -10.03 -26.76
C SER A 83 -7.56 -9.87 -27.09
N ARG A 84 -6.68 -10.38 -26.22
CA ARG A 84 -5.22 -10.36 -26.44
C ARG A 84 -4.86 -11.19 -27.65
N LYS A 85 -5.45 -12.40 -27.77
CA LYS A 85 -5.23 -13.28 -28.90
C LYS A 85 -5.72 -12.66 -30.21
N ARG A 86 -6.90 -12.02 -30.21
CA ARG A 86 -7.41 -11.33 -31.40
C ARG A 86 -6.53 -10.15 -31.82
N ALA A 87 -6.02 -9.36 -30.86
CA ALA A 87 -5.13 -8.24 -31.14
C ALA A 87 -3.76 -8.71 -31.68
N GLU A 88 -3.24 -9.83 -31.17
CA GLU A 88 -2.01 -10.46 -31.67
C GLU A 88 -2.17 -10.99 -33.09
N GLU A 89 -3.28 -11.68 -33.39
CA GLU A 89 -3.62 -12.15 -34.75
C GLU A 89 -3.82 -10.99 -35.73
N GLU A 90 -4.46 -9.89 -35.31
CA GLU A 90 -4.65 -8.68 -36.12
C GLU A 90 -3.33 -7.97 -36.39
N ALA A 91 -2.46 -7.85 -35.39
CA ALA A 91 -1.13 -7.28 -35.54
C ALA A 91 -0.24 -8.12 -36.47
N GLU A 92 -0.28 -9.45 -36.34
CA GLU A 92 0.42 -10.38 -37.25
C GLU A 92 -0.12 -10.25 -38.70
N ALA A 93 -1.43 -10.10 -38.87
CA ALA A 93 -2.06 -9.91 -40.17
C ALA A 93 -1.69 -8.55 -40.80
N GLU A 94 -1.64 -7.47 -40.01
CA GLU A 94 -1.20 -6.16 -40.45
C GLU A 94 0.29 -6.15 -40.82
N GLU A 95 1.13 -6.80 -40.01
CA GLU A 95 2.57 -6.90 -40.24
C GLU A 95 2.88 -7.73 -41.50
N SER A 96 2.17 -8.84 -41.70
CA SER A 96 2.30 -9.66 -42.91
C SER A 96 1.77 -8.96 -44.16
N ALA A 97 0.65 -8.24 -44.07
CA ALA A 97 0.13 -7.42 -45.17
C ALA A 97 1.09 -6.26 -45.53
N ARG A 98 1.70 -5.62 -44.52
CA ARG A 98 2.71 -4.58 -44.70
C ARG A 98 3.97 -5.13 -45.37
N ARG A 99 4.45 -6.31 -44.96
CA ARG A 99 5.59 -6.99 -45.62
C ARG A 99 5.28 -7.40 -47.05
N LYS A 100 4.09 -7.94 -47.31
CA LYS A 100 3.62 -8.27 -48.67
C LYS A 100 3.55 -7.05 -49.58
N ARG A 101 3.14 -5.89 -49.06
CA ARG A 101 3.11 -4.61 -49.80
C ARG A 101 4.52 -4.08 -50.12
N LEU A 102 5.50 -4.37 -49.27
CA LEU A 102 6.90 -3.94 -49.43
C LEU A 102 7.77 -4.97 -50.18
N GLY A 103 7.24 -6.14 -50.55
CA GLY A 103 7.98 -7.19 -51.26
C GLY A 103 9.00 -7.94 -50.41
N LEU A 104 8.87 -7.90 -49.07
CA LEU A 104 9.74 -8.62 -48.15
C LEU A 104 9.28 -10.08 -47.96
N PRO A 105 10.20 -11.03 -47.69
CA PRO A 105 9.86 -12.42 -47.37
C PRO A 105 8.90 -12.55 -46.19
N PRO A 106 8.04 -13.59 -46.15
CA PRO A 106 7.16 -13.87 -45.02
C PRO A 106 7.97 -14.06 -43.73
N LEU A 107 7.44 -13.60 -42.59
CA LEU A 107 7.99 -13.98 -41.29
C LEU A 107 7.63 -15.45 -41.03
N GLU A 108 8.63 -16.31 -40.92
CA GLU A 108 8.43 -17.65 -40.39
C GLU A 108 8.11 -17.54 -38.90
N LYS A 109 7.00 -18.17 -38.47
CA LYS A 109 6.77 -18.44 -37.06
C LYS A 109 7.86 -19.41 -36.62
N LYS A 110 8.84 -18.91 -35.88
CA LYS A 110 9.75 -19.78 -35.12
C LYS A 110 8.88 -20.56 -34.15
N GLU A 111 8.70 -21.85 -34.41
CA GLU A 111 8.30 -22.78 -33.36
C GLU A 111 9.31 -22.65 -32.23
N ASP A 112 8.86 -22.76 -30.98
CA ASP A 112 9.71 -22.72 -29.78
C ASP A 112 10.62 -23.96 -29.72
N GLY A 113 11.48 -24.13 -30.73
CA GLY A 113 12.69 -24.92 -30.68
C GLY A 113 13.72 -24.11 -29.92
N ASP A 114 14.40 -24.78 -29.00
CA ASP A 114 15.53 -24.28 -28.22
C ASP A 114 16.70 -24.05 -29.20
N ASP A 115 16.60 -23.02 -30.04
CA ASP A 115 17.62 -22.53 -30.96
C ASP A 115 18.10 -21.17 -30.46
N LEU A 116 19.41 -20.93 -30.57
CA LEU A 116 20.03 -19.66 -30.20
C LEU A 116 19.34 -18.50 -30.95
N LYS A 117 18.90 -17.48 -30.20
CA LYS A 117 18.30 -16.28 -30.82
C LYS A 117 19.30 -15.60 -31.76
N GLU A 118 18.79 -15.01 -32.82
CA GLU A 118 19.57 -14.29 -33.82
C GLU A 118 20.43 -13.19 -33.14
N GLY A 119 21.76 -13.38 -33.13
CA GLY A 119 22.71 -12.50 -32.45
C GLY A 119 23.39 -13.07 -31.19
N GLU A 120 23.00 -14.27 -30.73
CA GLU A 120 23.65 -14.94 -29.60
C GLU A 120 24.91 -15.72 -30.03
N GLN A 121 26.09 -15.31 -29.58
CA GLN A 121 27.35 -16.02 -29.85
C GLN A 121 27.48 -17.29 -29.00
N ASP A 122 27.45 -18.46 -29.62
CA ASP A 122 27.62 -19.74 -28.92
C ASP A 122 29.01 -19.85 -28.25
N ILE A 123 29.04 -20.53 -27.10
CA ILE A 123 30.27 -20.83 -26.37
C ILE A 123 30.40 -22.36 -26.36
N GLU A 124 31.58 -22.85 -26.77
CA GLU A 124 31.87 -24.28 -26.81
C GLU A 124 31.65 -24.95 -25.45
N GLU A 125 31.08 -26.17 -25.46
CA GLU A 125 30.57 -26.82 -24.25
C GLU A 125 31.65 -27.01 -23.17
N ASP A 126 32.87 -27.40 -23.55
CA ASP A 126 33.96 -27.63 -22.60
C ASP A 126 34.41 -26.34 -21.91
N VAL A 127 34.44 -25.24 -22.66
CA VAL A 127 34.76 -23.90 -22.15
C VAL A 127 33.65 -23.42 -21.21
N LEU A 128 32.39 -23.58 -21.59
CA LEU A 128 31.22 -23.24 -20.78
C LEU A 128 31.20 -24.00 -19.45
N LEU A 129 31.51 -25.30 -19.46
CA LEU A 129 31.58 -26.13 -18.26
C LEU A 129 32.74 -25.71 -17.35
N GLN A 130 33.89 -25.36 -17.92
CA GLN A 130 35.04 -24.88 -17.16
C GLN A 130 34.73 -23.53 -16.51
N HIS A 131 34.12 -22.60 -17.25
CA HIS A 131 33.77 -21.29 -16.72
C HIS A 131 32.73 -21.38 -15.59
N LEU A 132 31.76 -22.30 -15.66
CA LEU A 132 30.82 -22.56 -14.58
C LEU A 132 31.50 -23.18 -13.34
N GLN A 133 32.47 -24.06 -13.56
CA GLN A 133 33.28 -24.64 -12.48
C GLN A 133 34.13 -23.58 -11.78
N ASP A 134 34.73 -22.66 -12.54
CA ASP A 134 35.54 -21.56 -12.00
C ASP A 134 34.68 -20.56 -11.19
N LEU A 135 33.39 -20.42 -11.54
CA LEU A 135 32.39 -19.66 -10.78
C LEU A 135 31.84 -20.40 -9.55
N GLY A 136 32.27 -21.65 -9.29
CA GLY A 136 31.81 -22.46 -8.17
C GLY A 136 30.39 -23.03 -8.33
N GLU A 137 29.83 -22.97 -9.54
CA GLU A 137 28.49 -23.45 -9.86
C GLU A 137 28.53 -24.90 -10.39
N PRO A 138 27.44 -25.69 -10.23
CA PRO A 138 27.37 -27.03 -10.80
C PRO A 138 27.56 -27.02 -12.32
N ARG A 139 28.45 -27.90 -12.80
CA ARG A 139 28.78 -28.03 -14.23
C ARG A 139 27.55 -28.35 -15.08
N ARG A 140 26.65 -29.21 -14.60
CA ARG A 140 25.38 -29.54 -15.26
C ARG A 140 24.26 -29.67 -14.23
N LEU A 141 23.07 -29.16 -14.55
CA LEU A 141 21.84 -29.44 -13.80
C LEU A 141 21.03 -30.56 -14.47
N PHE A 142 20.20 -31.27 -13.69
CA PHE A 142 19.40 -32.37 -14.21
C PHE A 142 18.37 -31.87 -15.22
N GLY A 143 18.39 -32.41 -16.44
CA GLY A 143 17.48 -32.03 -17.53
C GLY A 143 17.84 -30.72 -18.26
N GLU A 144 19.01 -30.14 -17.99
CA GLU A 144 19.45 -28.87 -18.60
C GLU A 144 20.04 -29.08 -20.01
N THR A 145 19.52 -28.34 -21.01
CA THR A 145 20.06 -28.30 -22.39
C THR A 145 21.31 -27.41 -22.48
N HIS A 146 22.07 -27.48 -23.58
CA HIS A 146 23.26 -26.62 -23.79
C HIS A 146 22.91 -25.13 -23.78
N ILE A 147 21.79 -24.76 -24.40
CA ILE A 147 21.33 -23.36 -24.46
C ILE A 147 20.87 -22.87 -23.10
N GLN A 148 20.14 -23.68 -22.34
CA GLN A 148 19.77 -23.35 -20.97
C GLN A 148 21.00 -23.15 -20.07
N ARG A 149 22.04 -23.97 -20.27
CA ARG A 149 23.33 -23.83 -19.58
C ARG A 149 24.06 -22.56 -19.98
N LEU A 150 24.05 -22.23 -21.27
CA LEU A 150 24.63 -21.01 -21.82
C LEU A 150 23.89 -19.77 -21.31
N HIS A 151 22.55 -19.81 -21.22
CA HIS A 151 21.73 -18.77 -20.61
C HIS A 151 21.99 -18.63 -19.11
N ARG A 152 22.19 -19.73 -18.39
CA ARG A 152 22.60 -19.71 -16.98
C ARG A 152 23.97 -19.07 -16.80
N TYR A 153 24.95 -19.49 -17.60
CA TYR A 153 26.30 -18.93 -17.59
C TYR A 153 26.29 -17.44 -17.96
N ARG A 154 25.56 -17.04 -19.00
CA ARG A 154 25.38 -15.62 -19.34
C ARG A 154 24.68 -14.86 -18.23
N LYS A 155 23.61 -15.39 -17.63
CA LYS A 155 22.96 -14.75 -16.45
C LYS A 155 23.93 -14.54 -15.28
N LEU A 156 24.90 -15.43 -15.10
CA LEU A 156 25.95 -15.30 -14.08
C LEU A 156 27.08 -14.34 -14.49
N THR A 157 27.36 -14.20 -15.79
CA THR A 157 28.50 -13.42 -16.32
C THR A 157 28.13 -12.05 -16.89
N ASP A 158 26.87 -11.81 -17.28
CA ASP A 158 26.26 -10.50 -17.58
C ASP A 158 26.09 -9.68 -16.30
N THR A 159 27.24 -9.46 -15.67
CA THR A 159 27.50 -8.62 -14.52
C THR A 159 27.41 -7.12 -14.89
N SER A 160 26.91 -6.81 -16.09
CA SER A 160 26.38 -5.50 -16.44
C SER A 160 24.96 -5.30 -15.86
N VAL A 161 24.17 -6.37 -15.72
CA VAL A 161 22.83 -6.38 -15.09
C VAL A 161 22.89 -6.93 -13.66
N ALA A 162 23.75 -7.92 -13.42
CA ALA A 162 24.03 -8.49 -12.10
C ALA A 162 25.29 -7.90 -11.44
N LYS A 163 25.67 -6.66 -11.79
CA LYS A 163 26.52 -5.86 -10.91
C LYS A 163 25.77 -5.76 -9.61
N VAL A 164 26.22 -6.55 -8.63
CA VAL A 164 25.71 -6.60 -7.26
C VAL A 164 25.64 -5.17 -6.76
N VAL A 165 24.46 -4.58 -6.92
CA VAL A 165 24.04 -3.47 -6.11
C VAL A 165 24.09 -4.06 -4.71
N LYS A 166 25.15 -3.75 -3.96
CA LYS A 166 25.23 -4.08 -2.55
C LYS A 166 24.07 -3.32 -1.90
N MET A 167 22.92 -3.99 -1.86
CA MET A 167 21.74 -3.49 -1.18
C MET A 167 22.16 -3.32 0.26
N THR A 168 21.89 -2.15 0.81
CA THR A 168 22.15 -1.90 2.22
C THR A 168 21.34 -2.89 3.05
N ASN A 169 21.91 -3.37 4.16
CA ASN A 169 21.19 -4.24 5.11
C ASN A 169 20.19 -3.45 5.99
N GLY A 170 19.81 -2.26 5.55
CA GLY A 170 18.89 -1.37 6.28
C GLY A 170 17.43 -1.81 6.14
N PRO A 171 16.51 -1.19 6.90
CA PRO A 171 15.08 -1.51 6.86
C PRO A 171 14.44 -1.34 5.48
N ILE A 172 15.01 -0.45 4.66
CA ILE A 172 14.65 -0.29 3.24
C ILE A 172 15.89 -0.66 2.43
N PRO A 173 15.89 -1.80 1.72
CA PRO A 173 17.01 -2.18 0.86
C PRO A 173 17.22 -1.14 -0.22
N THR A 174 18.38 -0.48 -0.23
CA THR A 174 18.71 0.55 -1.22
C THR A 174 20.00 0.31 -1.95
N SER A 175 20.04 0.75 -3.22
CA SER A 175 21.24 0.74 -4.05
C SER A 175 22.20 1.91 -3.78
N LEU A 176 21.73 2.91 -3.05
CA LEU A 176 22.52 4.09 -2.72
C LEU A 176 23.60 3.75 -1.70
N GLU A 177 24.81 4.24 -1.96
CA GLU A 177 25.88 4.22 -0.98
C GLU A 177 25.56 5.18 0.18
N LEU A 178 25.12 4.62 1.30
CA LEU A 178 24.83 5.38 2.50
C LEU A 178 26.10 6.03 3.06
N VAL A 179 25.91 7.20 3.62
CA VAL A 179 26.93 8.06 4.20
C VAL A 179 27.04 7.76 5.70
N ARG A 180 28.26 7.86 6.25
CA ARG A 180 28.50 7.65 7.69
C ARG A 180 27.84 8.75 8.52
N GLU A 181 27.51 8.46 9.78
CA GLU A 181 26.80 9.40 10.67
C GLU A 181 27.42 10.80 10.78
N ALA A 182 28.76 10.89 10.78
CA ALA A 182 29.48 12.17 10.83
C ALA A 182 29.17 13.08 9.62
N ASP A 183 28.93 12.45 8.47
CA ASP A 183 28.78 13.10 7.17
C ASP A 183 27.28 13.20 6.77
N MET A 184 26.34 12.74 7.60
CA MET A 184 24.88 12.77 7.36
C MET A 184 24.25 14.17 7.51
N LYS A 185 24.98 15.16 8.02
CA LYS A 185 24.45 16.52 8.23
C LYS A 185 24.12 17.16 6.89
N VAL A 186 22.85 17.49 6.70
CA VAL A 186 22.38 18.10 5.46
C VAL A 186 22.58 19.62 5.46
N PRO A 187 22.92 20.23 4.31
CA PRO A 187 23.02 21.68 4.19
C PRO A 187 21.66 22.37 4.36
N THR A 188 21.65 23.66 4.69
CA THR A 188 20.41 24.44 4.85
C THR A 188 19.69 24.68 3.51
N SER A 189 20.41 24.66 2.40
CA SER A 189 19.87 24.92 1.06
C SER A 189 20.30 23.87 0.04
N VAL A 190 19.46 23.61 -0.97
CA VAL A 190 19.77 22.65 -2.04
C VAL A 190 20.99 23.12 -2.83
N PRO A 191 22.06 22.30 -2.93
CA PRO A 191 23.22 22.59 -3.77
C PRO A 191 22.82 22.82 -5.24
N LYS A 192 23.64 23.58 -5.98
CA LYS A 192 23.42 23.83 -7.42
C LYS A 192 24.11 22.77 -8.29
N ASP A 193 25.18 22.18 -7.78
CA ASP A 193 26.01 21.23 -8.51
C ASP A 193 25.39 19.82 -8.51
N GLU A 194 25.50 19.08 -9.61
CA GLU A 194 24.94 17.73 -9.73
C GLU A 194 25.54 16.75 -8.70
N GLU A 195 26.85 16.87 -8.45
CA GLU A 195 27.54 16.09 -7.42
C GLU A 195 27.01 16.42 -6.02
N GLY A 196 26.76 17.71 -5.74
CA GLY A 196 26.19 18.17 -4.48
C GLY A 196 24.75 17.69 -4.28
N ILE A 197 23.95 17.63 -5.35
CA ILE A 197 22.59 17.07 -5.31
C ILE A 197 22.65 15.56 -5.05
N THR A 198 23.55 14.84 -5.70
CA THR A 198 23.73 13.40 -5.50
C THR A 198 24.16 13.09 -4.07
N LEU A 199 25.11 13.87 -3.53
CA LEU A 199 25.53 13.76 -2.14
C LEU A 199 24.37 14.06 -1.19
N LEU A 200 23.59 15.11 -1.46
CA LEU A 200 22.43 15.47 -0.65
C LEU A 200 21.40 14.34 -0.61
N GLN A 201 21.10 13.72 -1.75
CA GLN A 201 20.17 12.59 -1.82
C GLN A 201 20.67 11.39 -1.00
N ARG A 202 21.98 11.10 -1.05
CA ARG A 202 22.61 10.08 -0.21
C ARG A 202 22.51 10.43 1.27
N GLN A 203 22.75 11.69 1.66
CA GLN A 203 22.62 12.14 3.05
C GLN A 203 21.19 11.99 3.57
N ILE A 204 20.19 12.39 2.78
CA ILE A 204 18.77 12.24 3.11
C ILE A 204 18.41 10.76 3.28
N ALA A 205 18.79 9.90 2.33
CA ALA A 205 18.55 8.46 2.42
C ALA A 205 19.19 7.86 3.68
N SER A 206 20.44 8.25 3.98
CA SER A 206 21.19 7.78 5.14
C SER A 206 20.54 8.20 6.46
N TYR A 207 20.02 9.42 6.55
CA TYR A 207 19.32 9.89 7.74
C TYR A 207 18.02 9.11 8.00
N PHE A 208 17.21 8.88 6.97
CA PHE A 208 15.97 8.10 7.13
C PHE A 208 16.25 6.61 7.40
N ASP A 209 17.31 6.05 6.81
CA ASP A 209 17.76 4.67 7.11
C ASP A 209 18.18 4.53 8.58
N LEU A 210 18.99 5.47 9.09
CA LEU A 210 19.37 5.54 10.50
C LEU A 210 18.14 5.60 11.41
N LEU A 211 17.19 6.49 11.10
CA LEU A 211 15.98 6.69 11.89
C LEU A 211 15.11 5.42 11.94
N LEU A 212 14.89 4.77 10.79
CA LEU A 212 14.13 3.53 10.71
C LEU A 212 14.82 2.38 11.44
N SER A 213 16.16 2.32 11.39
CA SER A 213 16.97 1.32 12.08
C SER A 213 16.92 1.50 13.59
N GLU A 214 17.06 2.74 14.08
CA GLU A 214 16.90 3.08 15.49
C GLU A 214 15.48 2.81 15.98
N TRP A 215 14.46 3.04 15.14
CA TRP A 215 13.09 2.69 15.46
C TRP A 215 12.90 1.19 15.60
N GLN A 216 13.42 0.40 14.65
CA GLN A 216 13.39 -1.05 14.73
C GLN A 216 14.09 -1.58 16.00
N LEU A 217 15.26 -1.03 16.33
CA LEU A 217 16.00 -1.37 17.53
C LEU A 217 15.23 -1.01 18.81
N ALA A 218 14.59 0.16 18.85
CA ALA A 218 13.76 0.59 19.97
C ALA A 218 12.52 -0.31 20.15
N LEU A 219 11.93 -0.82 19.07
CA LEU A 219 10.85 -1.81 19.11
C LEU A 219 11.37 -3.17 19.62
N ALA A 220 12.55 -3.60 19.15
CA ALA A 220 13.16 -4.86 19.51
C ALA A 220 13.59 -4.93 20.99
N ARG A 221 13.97 -3.81 21.60
CA ARG A 221 14.38 -3.73 23.01
C ARG A 221 13.23 -3.78 24.03
N ARG A 222 11.97 -3.69 23.60
CA ARG A 222 10.81 -3.73 24.50
C ARG A 222 10.64 -5.10 25.15
N ALA A 223 10.12 -5.10 26.38
CA ALA A 223 9.74 -6.32 27.09
C ALA A 223 8.71 -7.15 26.28
N PRO A 224 8.73 -8.49 26.40
CA PRO A 224 7.86 -9.37 25.62
C PRO A 224 6.38 -9.06 25.86
N GLU A 225 5.97 -8.74 27.10
CA GLU A 225 4.57 -8.42 27.39
C GLU A 225 4.12 -7.15 26.67
N VAL A 226 5.00 -6.14 26.59
CA VAL A 226 4.72 -4.89 25.88
C VAL A 226 4.60 -5.12 24.38
N LYS A 227 5.43 -6.00 23.79
CA LYS A 227 5.36 -6.36 22.37
C LYS A 227 4.04 -7.05 22.02
N GLU A 228 3.56 -7.94 22.87
CA GLU A 228 2.31 -8.67 22.66
C GLU A 228 1.06 -7.82 22.94
N SER A 229 1.20 -6.77 23.76
CA SER A 229 0.14 -5.81 24.04
C SER A 229 -0.40 -5.16 22.75
N PHE A 230 -1.64 -4.71 22.80
CA PHE A 230 -2.26 -3.96 21.70
C PHE A 230 -1.42 -2.75 21.29
N SER A 231 -0.87 -2.03 22.27
CA SER A 231 -0.02 -0.85 22.03
C SER A 231 1.30 -1.21 21.31
N GLY A 232 1.91 -2.34 21.68
CA GLY A 232 3.14 -2.84 21.04
C GLY A 232 2.91 -3.26 19.60
N LYS A 233 1.85 -4.04 19.35
CA LYS A 233 1.45 -4.45 17.99
C LYS A 233 1.15 -3.24 17.10
N LYS A 234 0.42 -2.25 17.62
CA LYS A 234 0.14 -1.00 16.90
C LYS A 234 1.42 -0.22 16.58
N ALA A 235 2.37 -0.17 17.52
CA ALA A 235 3.65 0.50 17.29
C ALA A 235 4.50 -0.20 16.20
N LEU A 236 4.51 -1.54 16.18
CA LEU A 236 5.15 -2.32 15.11
C LEU A 236 4.49 -2.05 13.76
N GLN A 237 3.15 -2.08 13.70
CA GLN A 237 2.41 -1.77 12.48
C GLN A 237 2.72 -0.36 11.97
N ASN A 238 2.81 0.63 12.86
CA ASN A 238 3.18 1.99 12.50
C ASN A 238 4.57 2.07 11.85
N HIS A 239 5.54 1.31 12.38
CA HIS A 239 6.89 1.21 11.80
C HIS A 239 6.87 0.54 10.43
N MET A 240 6.18 -0.60 10.27
CA MET A 240 6.03 -1.27 8.97
C MET A 240 5.35 -0.37 7.94
N THR A 241 4.33 0.39 8.36
CA THR A 241 3.64 1.35 7.48
C THR A 241 4.56 2.52 7.13
N ALA A 242 5.43 2.96 8.04
CA ALA A 242 6.43 3.99 7.75
C ALA A 242 7.46 3.51 6.72
N ILE A 243 7.95 2.27 6.85
CA ILE A 243 8.84 1.62 5.86
C ILE A 243 8.17 1.60 4.49
N SER A 244 6.98 1.02 4.38
CA SER A 244 6.25 0.91 3.10
C SER A 244 5.98 2.28 2.46
N ASN A 245 5.64 3.27 3.28
CA ASN A 245 5.39 4.63 2.81
C ASN A 245 6.67 5.35 2.35
N LEU A 246 7.84 5.04 2.93
CA LEU A 246 9.12 5.65 2.56
C LEU A 246 9.83 4.93 1.41
N THR A 247 9.50 3.66 1.11
CA THR A 247 10.09 2.93 -0.02
C THR A 247 10.09 3.73 -1.34
N PRO A 248 9.00 4.43 -1.74
CA PRO A 248 9.01 5.24 -2.96
C PRO A 248 10.00 6.43 -2.92
N LEU A 249 10.28 7.00 -1.74
CA LEU A 249 11.29 8.04 -1.59
C LEU A 249 12.67 7.47 -1.93
N PHE A 250 13.03 6.34 -1.33
CA PHE A 250 14.32 5.68 -1.59
C PHE A 250 14.48 5.36 -3.08
N ARG A 251 13.46 4.80 -3.74
CA ARG A 251 13.49 4.56 -5.20
C ARG A 251 13.69 5.84 -6.03
N LYS A 252 13.09 6.96 -5.63
CA LYS A 252 13.24 8.25 -6.31
C LYS A 252 14.62 8.87 -6.08
N LEU A 253 15.20 8.67 -4.89
CA LEU A 253 16.58 9.08 -4.58
C LEU A 253 17.59 8.21 -5.34
N GLU A 254 17.36 6.90 -5.45
CA GLU A 254 18.20 5.96 -6.23
C GLU A 254 18.28 6.32 -7.71
N SER A 255 17.13 6.68 -8.28
CA SER A 255 17.02 7.01 -9.71
C SER A 255 17.27 8.49 -10.03
N ASN A 256 17.53 9.32 -9.02
CA ASN A 256 17.64 10.78 -9.14
C ASN A 256 16.43 11.41 -9.88
N THR A 257 15.23 10.87 -9.67
CA THR A 257 13.97 11.32 -10.31
C THR A 257 13.10 12.18 -9.40
N LEU A 258 13.59 12.51 -8.20
CA LEU A 258 12.83 13.31 -7.24
C LEU A 258 12.74 14.78 -7.73
N PRO A 259 11.53 15.33 -7.94
CA PRO A 259 11.37 16.72 -8.37
C PRO A 259 12.00 17.70 -7.38
N ARG A 260 12.65 18.75 -7.90
CA ARG A 260 13.28 19.78 -7.05
C ARG A 260 12.29 20.50 -6.13
N THR A 261 11.03 20.59 -6.55
CA THR A 261 9.90 21.11 -5.77
C THR A 261 9.58 20.29 -4.53
N LEU A 262 9.91 18.99 -4.52
CA LEU A 262 9.81 18.12 -3.35
C LEU A 262 11.13 18.02 -2.58
N LEU A 263 12.26 17.99 -3.31
CA LEU A 263 13.59 17.88 -2.70
C LEU A 263 13.90 19.03 -1.73
N ALA A 264 13.62 20.28 -2.11
CA ALA A 264 13.91 21.44 -1.26
C ALA A 264 13.12 21.44 0.08
N PRO A 265 11.79 21.20 0.08
CA PRO A 265 11.04 21.02 1.32
C PRO A 265 11.45 19.80 2.15
N ILE A 266 11.76 18.65 1.52
CA ILE A 266 12.23 17.46 2.24
C ILE A 266 13.59 17.73 2.91
N LEU A 267 14.48 18.46 2.24
CA LEU A 267 15.73 18.94 2.81
C LEU A 267 15.48 19.83 4.03
N GLU A 268 14.60 20.82 3.90
CA GLU A 268 14.25 21.74 5.00
C GLU A 268 13.74 20.96 6.23
N ILE A 269 12.82 20.02 6.03
CA ILE A 269 12.29 19.14 7.09
C ILE A 269 13.43 18.33 7.74
N THR A 270 14.31 17.76 6.93
CA THR A 270 15.43 16.94 7.40
C THR A 270 16.42 17.76 8.21
N HIS A 271 16.78 18.95 7.74
CA HIS A 271 17.68 19.87 8.44
C HIS A 271 17.12 20.31 9.80
N LEU A 272 15.84 20.68 9.85
CA LEU A 272 15.16 21.08 11.08
C LEU A 272 15.04 19.92 12.07
N ALA A 273 14.75 18.71 11.58
CA ALA A 273 14.72 17.50 12.40
C ALA A 273 16.09 17.15 12.99
N GLN A 274 17.18 17.28 12.21
CA GLN A 274 18.56 17.11 12.69
C GLN A 274 18.94 18.17 13.74
N SER A 275 18.37 19.38 13.63
CA SER A 275 18.54 20.46 14.61
C SER A 275 17.59 20.34 15.82
N LYS A 276 16.85 19.24 15.93
CA LYS A 276 15.81 19.00 16.96
C LYS A 276 14.73 20.07 17.05
N ARG A 277 14.45 20.79 15.95
CA ARG A 277 13.39 21.79 15.86
C ARG A 277 12.13 21.15 15.26
N TYR A 278 11.46 20.29 16.04
CA TYR A 278 10.39 19.44 15.51
C TYR A 278 9.10 20.21 15.17
N VAL A 279 8.80 21.31 15.87
CA VAL A 279 7.66 22.17 15.52
C VAL A 279 7.91 22.83 14.17
N ASP A 280 9.09 23.42 13.96
CA ASP A 280 9.44 24.04 12.68
C ASP A 280 9.49 23.00 11.54
N ALA A 281 10.02 21.80 11.82
CA ALA A 281 10.01 20.70 10.86
C ALA A 281 8.58 20.26 10.50
N ASN A 282 7.68 20.25 11.48
CA ASN A 282 6.27 19.98 11.25
C ASN A 282 5.59 21.09 10.43
N ASP A 283 5.92 22.35 10.67
CA ASP A 283 5.39 23.47 9.90
C ASP A 283 5.87 23.42 8.44
N ALA A 284 7.13 23.04 8.21
CA ALA A 284 7.63 22.75 6.86
C ALA A 284 6.88 21.59 6.20
N TYR A 285 6.60 20.52 6.94
CA TYR A 285 5.77 19.40 6.48
C TYR A 285 4.34 19.83 6.14
N LEU A 286 3.71 20.66 6.96
CA LEU A 286 2.36 21.17 6.72
C LEU A 286 2.33 22.09 5.49
N ARG A 287 3.31 22.98 5.34
CA ARG A 287 3.47 23.81 4.12
C ARG A 287 3.58 22.97 2.86
N LEU A 288 4.30 21.84 2.91
CA LEU A 288 4.48 20.93 1.79
C LEU A 288 3.22 20.11 1.49
N SER A 289 2.58 19.57 2.52
CA SER A 289 1.43 18.66 2.36
C SER A 289 0.13 19.40 2.05
N ILE A 290 -0.10 20.58 2.62
CA ILE A 290 -1.34 21.36 2.43
C ILE A 290 -1.15 22.42 1.33
N GLY A 291 0.07 22.96 1.20
CA GLY A 291 0.33 24.13 0.37
C GLY A 291 -0.14 25.43 1.04
N LYS A 292 0.02 26.56 0.33
CA LYS A 292 -0.43 27.90 0.77
C LYS A 292 -1.91 28.16 0.42
N ALA A 293 -2.72 27.11 0.31
CA ALA A 293 -4.13 27.22 -0.06
C ALA A 293 -4.93 27.62 1.18
N ALA A 294 -5.88 28.54 1.02
CA ALA A 294 -6.78 28.92 2.12
C ALA A 294 -7.71 27.75 2.51
N TRP A 295 -8.01 26.85 1.57
CA TRP A 295 -8.91 25.70 1.75
C TRP A 295 -8.32 24.41 1.13
N PRO A 296 -7.69 23.52 1.92
CA PRO A 296 -6.95 22.36 1.40
C PRO A 296 -7.80 21.15 1.01
N ILE A 297 -9.05 21.12 1.48
CA ILE A 297 -10.05 20.13 1.10
C ILE A 297 -11.20 20.94 0.50
N GLY A 298 -11.52 20.68 -0.77
CA GLY A 298 -12.54 21.44 -1.49
C GLY A 298 -13.84 21.54 -0.68
N VAL A 299 -14.38 22.75 -0.54
CA VAL A 299 -15.63 22.99 0.19
C VAL A 299 -16.81 22.69 -0.73
N THR A 300 -17.33 21.46 -0.69
CA THR A 300 -18.62 21.15 -1.30
C THR A 300 -19.74 21.81 -0.49
N MET A 301 -20.76 22.29 -1.21
CA MET A 301 -21.81 23.22 -0.77
C MET A 301 -22.19 23.15 0.72
N VAL A 302 -21.88 24.19 1.48
CA VAL A 302 -22.38 24.39 2.85
C VAL A 302 -23.44 25.48 2.80
N GLY A 303 -24.69 25.09 2.61
CA GLY A 303 -25.86 25.99 2.62
C GLY A 303 -26.87 25.69 1.51
N ILE A 304 -28.15 25.96 1.80
CA ILE A 304 -29.30 25.74 0.89
C ILE A 304 -29.32 26.77 -0.28
N HIS A 305 -28.51 27.83 -0.20
CA HIS A 305 -28.50 28.93 -1.17
C HIS A 305 -27.09 29.17 -1.72
N GLU A 306 -26.96 29.12 -3.04
CA GLU A 306 -25.74 29.47 -3.77
C GLU A 306 -25.52 30.99 -3.76
N ARG A 307 -24.32 31.45 -3.41
CA ARG A 307 -23.96 32.88 -3.38
C ARG A 307 -22.81 33.16 -4.34
N SER A 308 -22.88 34.25 -5.11
CA SER A 308 -21.89 34.64 -6.14
C SER A 308 -20.46 34.85 -5.63
N ALA A 309 -20.24 35.04 -4.32
CA ALA A 309 -18.90 35.07 -3.74
C ALA A 309 -18.18 33.71 -3.80
N ARG A 310 -18.93 32.62 -4.01
CA ARG A 310 -18.44 31.23 -4.08
C ARG A 310 -17.77 30.92 -5.42
N GLU A 311 -18.23 31.50 -6.53
CA GLU A 311 -17.58 31.37 -7.84
C GLU A 311 -16.21 32.04 -7.86
N LYS A 312 -16.08 33.24 -7.26
CA LYS A 312 -14.79 33.91 -7.13
C LYS A 312 -13.78 33.11 -6.31
N LEU A 313 -14.21 32.37 -5.28
CA LEU A 313 -13.31 31.46 -4.56
C LEU A 313 -12.86 30.29 -5.45
N HIS A 314 -13.77 29.70 -6.22
CA HIS A 314 -13.45 28.61 -7.14
C HIS A 314 -12.54 29.03 -8.31
N GLU A 315 -12.72 30.24 -8.86
CA GLU A 315 -11.89 30.78 -9.96
C GLU A 315 -10.52 31.26 -9.49
N THR A 316 -10.46 31.96 -8.34
CA THR A 316 -9.19 32.48 -7.81
C THR A 316 -8.32 31.35 -7.26
N GLU A 317 -8.92 30.26 -6.77
CA GLU A 317 -8.19 29.04 -6.41
C GLU A 317 -7.70 28.31 -7.66
N LYS A 318 -8.51 28.13 -8.71
CA LYS A 318 -8.12 27.45 -9.97
C LYS A 318 -6.82 28.01 -10.58
N GLY A 319 -6.66 29.32 -10.62
CA GLY A 319 -5.49 29.98 -11.22
C GLY A 319 -4.18 29.88 -10.41
N LYS A 320 -4.24 29.51 -9.12
CA LYS A 320 -3.07 29.32 -8.23
C LYS A 320 -2.93 27.88 -7.71
N SER A 321 -3.94 27.04 -7.90
CA SER A 321 -3.99 25.66 -7.44
C SER A 321 -3.40 24.67 -8.43
N ASP A 322 -3.29 25.00 -9.72
CA ASP A 322 -2.85 24.03 -10.74
C ASP A 322 -1.44 23.48 -10.50
N GLU A 323 -0.53 24.25 -9.90
CA GLU A 323 0.82 23.77 -9.56
C GLU A 323 0.88 23.00 -8.21
N LYS A 324 -0.09 23.22 -7.31
CA LYS A 324 -0.02 22.77 -5.90
C LYS A 324 -1.00 21.65 -5.55
N ALA A 325 -2.17 21.62 -6.20
CA ALA A 325 -3.09 20.49 -6.12
C ALA A 325 -2.43 19.19 -6.61
N HIS A 326 -1.41 19.29 -7.47
CA HIS A 326 -0.69 18.16 -8.02
C HIS A 326 0.05 17.30 -6.95
N ILE A 327 0.56 17.89 -5.87
CA ILE A 327 1.37 17.15 -4.87
C ILE A 327 0.50 16.20 -4.03
N LEU A 328 -0.69 16.65 -3.63
CA LEU A 328 -1.66 15.78 -2.95
C LEU A 328 -2.51 14.95 -3.92
N ALA A 329 -2.63 15.32 -5.19
CA ALA A 329 -3.32 14.49 -6.19
C ALA A 329 -2.60 13.15 -6.41
N ASP A 330 -1.27 13.12 -6.29
CA ASP A 330 -0.48 11.90 -6.35
C ASP A 330 -0.49 11.13 -5.01
N GLU A 331 -1.13 9.97 -5.00
CA GLU A 331 -1.22 9.08 -3.84
C GLU A 331 0.15 8.59 -3.37
N VAL A 332 1.11 8.41 -4.30
CA VAL A 332 2.46 7.96 -3.95
C VAL A 332 3.19 9.03 -3.16
N THR A 333 3.16 10.27 -3.64
CA THR A 333 3.74 11.43 -2.94
C THR A 333 3.07 11.66 -1.59
N ARG A 334 1.74 11.55 -1.51
CA ARG A 334 1.01 11.65 -0.24
C ARG A 334 1.48 10.62 0.79
N LYS A 335 1.56 9.34 0.41
CA LYS A 335 2.05 8.27 1.29
C LYS A 335 3.49 8.52 1.72
N MET A 336 4.34 8.95 0.80
CA MET A 336 5.73 9.33 1.07
C MET A 336 5.83 10.40 2.17
N LEU A 337 5.06 11.49 2.03
CA LEU A 337 5.02 12.56 3.03
C LEU A 337 4.51 12.05 4.39
N GLN A 338 3.48 11.21 4.41
CA GLN A 338 3.01 10.57 5.65
C GLN A 338 4.11 9.71 6.31
N GLY A 339 4.94 9.03 5.50
CA GLY A 339 6.10 8.28 5.99
C GLY A 339 7.11 9.18 6.69
N ILE A 340 7.46 10.32 6.09
CA ILE A 340 8.34 11.34 6.69
C ILE A 340 7.77 11.83 8.03
N LYS A 341 6.47 12.18 8.07
CA LYS A 341 5.82 12.66 9.29
C LYS A 341 5.84 11.63 10.43
N ARG A 342 5.62 10.34 10.14
CA ARG A 342 5.75 9.27 11.13
C ARG A 342 7.17 9.18 11.69
N CYS A 343 8.17 9.34 10.82
CA CYS A 343 9.56 9.37 11.23
C CYS A 343 9.87 10.56 12.13
N LEU A 344 9.34 11.76 11.86
CA LEU A 344 9.47 12.92 12.75
C LEU A 344 8.89 12.66 14.14
N SER A 345 7.69 12.05 14.22
CA SER A 345 7.08 11.69 15.50
C SER A 345 7.94 10.70 16.31
N PHE A 346 8.60 9.75 15.64
CA PHE A 346 9.55 8.86 16.31
C PHE A 346 10.83 9.60 16.72
N ALA A 347 11.38 10.43 15.82
CA ALA A 347 12.62 11.17 16.06
C ALA A 347 12.54 12.04 17.31
N GLN A 348 11.45 12.80 17.51
CA GLN A 348 11.30 13.62 18.71
C GLN A 348 11.24 12.81 20.01
N THR A 349 10.77 11.56 19.95
CA THR A 349 10.70 10.68 21.12
C THR A 349 12.09 10.12 21.44
N ARG A 350 12.88 9.82 20.39
CA ARG A 350 14.23 9.26 20.52
C ARG A 350 15.26 10.32 20.87
N TRP A 351 15.15 11.50 20.28
CA TRP A 351 15.99 12.66 20.44
C TRP A 351 15.11 13.86 20.81
N PRO A 352 14.75 14.04 22.09
CA PRO A 352 13.89 15.15 22.49
C PRO A 352 14.56 16.50 22.20
N PRO A 353 13.76 17.54 21.88
CA PRO A 353 14.25 18.89 21.66
C PRO A 353 14.86 19.47 22.94
N ASP A 354 15.83 20.36 22.77
CA ASP A 354 16.46 21.04 23.91
C ASP A 354 15.52 22.11 24.51
N ASP A 355 14.63 22.68 23.69
CA ASP A 355 13.52 23.55 24.10
C ASP A 355 12.19 22.77 24.05
N LEU A 356 11.45 22.75 25.17
CA LEU A 356 10.13 22.10 25.26
C LEU A 356 9.11 22.71 24.29
N GLY A 357 9.26 23.97 23.91
CA GLY A 357 8.42 24.63 22.89
C GLY A 357 8.56 24.02 21.49
N GLN A 358 9.59 23.22 21.25
CA GLN A 358 9.84 22.52 19.99
C GLN A 358 9.32 21.08 20.00
N LEU A 359 8.57 20.67 21.03
CA LEU A 359 7.95 19.35 21.07
C LEU A 359 6.65 19.36 20.27
N MET A 360 6.55 18.47 19.29
CA MET A 360 5.42 18.38 18.39
C MET A 360 4.33 17.51 19.04
N GLY A 361 3.17 18.13 19.30
CA GLY A 361 1.99 17.49 19.89
C GLY A 361 1.34 16.41 19.02
#